data_AF-A0A165H335-F1
#
_entry.id   AF-A0A165H335-F1
#
_cell.length_a   1.000
_cell.length_b   1.000
_cell.length_c   1.000
_cell.angle_alpha   90.00
_cell.angle_beta   90.00
_cell.angle_gamma   90.00
#
_symmetry.space_group_name_H-M   'P 1'
#
loop_
_entity.id
_entity.type
_entity.pdbx_description
1 polymer ?
#
loop_
_entity_poly.entity_id
_entity_poly.type
_entity_poly.pdbx_seq_one_letter_code
_entity_poly.pdbx_strand_id
1 'polypeptide(L)'
;MPASFSGVSPRRWVLDILAMVPALTHLAFDLIDLQPDPEGWEPYVLYPIVQPDGLREALETALSLERIQRVVLDVAGERLQDWPIIIDVMRRLEDPRLSVWRDERPMQTWADEERLSVEDAWAGRDVWTIATGV
;
A
#
# COMPACT_ATOMS: atom_id res chain seq x y z
N MET A 1 -17.34 -7.37 -4.33
CA MET A 1 -16.25 -7.61 -3.37
C MET A 1 -14.95 -7.31 -4.06
N PRO A 2 -14.03 -6.53 -3.47
CA PRO A 2 -12.66 -6.48 -3.98
C PRO A 2 -12.09 -7.91 -3.97
N ALA A 3 -11.31 -8.26 -4.97
CA ALA A 3 -10.68 -9.57 -5.04
C ALA A 3 -9.67 -9.69 -3.88
N SER A 4 -9.95 -10.55 -2.91
CA SER A 4 -9.00 -10.88 -1.84
C SER A 4 -8.00 -11.91 -2.39
N PHE A 5 -6.74 -11.52 -2.59
CA PHE A 5 -5.68 -12.42 -3.08
C PHE A 5 -4.96 -13.15 -1.94
N SER A 6 -5.72 -13.62 -0.94
CA SER A 6 -5.18 -14.40 0.18
C SER A 6 -4.82 -15.82 -0.27
N GLY A 7 -3.58 -16.25 -0.03
CA GLY A 7 -3.14 -17.64 -0.26
C GLY A 7 -2.46 -17.93 -1.60
N VAL A 8 -2.12 -16.90 -2.39
CA VAL A 8 -1.39 -17.01 -3.66
C VAL A 8 -0.03 -16.31 -3.52
N SER A 9 1.03 -16.79 -4.19
CA SER A 9 2.34 -16.13 -4.12
C SER A 9 2.26 -14.66 -4.57
N PRO A 10 2.96 -13.74 -3.90
CA PRO A 10 2.94 -12.31 -4.19
C PRO A 10 3.04 -11.97 -5.69
N ARG A 11 3.96 -12.64 -6.37
CA ARG A 11 4.18 -12.48 -7.80
C ARG A 11 2.96 -12.77 -8.66
N ARG A 12 2.20 -13.83 -8.35
CA ARG A 12 1.14 -14.30 -9.24
C ARG A 12 -0.07 -13.36 -9.22
N TRP A 13 -0.46 -12.88 -8.04
CA TRP A 13 -1.58 -11.93 -7.98
C TRP A 13 -1.22 -10.56 -8.56
N VAL A 14 0.01 -10.07 -8.36
CA VAL A 14 0.46 -8.81 -8.97
C VAL A 14 0.38 -8.90 -10.49
N LEU A 15 0.87 -9.99 -11.08
CA LEU A 15 0.78 -10.20 -12.53
C LEU A 15 -0.67 -10.31 -13.02
N ASP A 16 -1.52 -11.02 -12.30
CA ASP A 16 -2.94 -11.21 -12.68
C ASP A 16 -3.68 -9.85 -12.66
N ILE A 17 -3.49 -9.02 -11.63
CA ILE A 17 -4.06 -7.66 -11.57
C ILE A 17 -3.54 -6.82 -12.74
N LEU A 18 -2.22 -6.80 -12.94
CA LEU A 18 -1.60 -5.95 -13.94
C LEU A 18 -1.91 -6.41 -15.38
N ALA A 19 -2.24 -7.69 -15.59
CA ALA A 19 -2.71 -8.20 -16.87
C ALA A 19 -4.13 -7.71 -17.22
N MET A 20 -4.99 -7.52 -16.21
CA MET A 20 -6.34 -6.98 -16.42
C MET A 20 -6.32 -5.49 -16.80
N VAL A 21 -5.25 -4.77 -16.47
CA VAL A 21 -5.13 -3.33 -16.69
C VAL A 21 -3.85 -3.01 -17.48
N PRO A 22 -3.79 -3.37 -18.78
CA PRO A 22 -2.55 -3.29 -19.57
C PRO A 22 -2.04 -1.87 -19.80
N ALA A 23 -2.90 -0.86 -19.66
CA ALA A 23 -2.53 0.55 -19.74
C ALA A 23 -2.07 1.15 -18.40
N LEU A 24 -2.07 0.38 -17.31
CA LEU A 24 -1.65 0.88 -16.00
C LEU A 24 -0.15 1.18 -16.00
N THR A 25 0.21 2.40 -15.58
CA THR A 25 1.60 2.87 -15.46
C THR A 25 1.98 3.27 -14.03
N HIS A 26 1.00 3.50 -13.17
CA HIS A 26 1.19 3.94 -11.78
C HIS A 26 0.43 2.98 -10.85
N LEU A 27 1.10 2.49 -9.81
CA LEU A 27 0.52 1.54 -8.85
C LEU A 27 0.74 2.00 -7.40
N ALA A 28 -0.33 2.11 -6.63
CA ALA A 28 -0.25 2.39 -5.20
C ALA A 28 -0.61 1.12 -4.42
N PHE A 29 0.11 0.85 -3.34
CA PHE A 29 -0.25 -0.18 -2.36
C PHE A 29 -0.51 0.49 -1.02
N ASP A 30 -1.72 0.28 -0.51
CA ASP A 30 -2.11 0.77 0.80
C ASP A 30 -1.75 -0.30 1.83
N LEU A 31 -0.70 -0.02 2.61
CA LEU A 31 -0.28 -0.78 3.77
C LEU A 31 -0.90 -0.11 5.00
N ILE A 32 -2.21 -0.22 5.11
CA ILE A 32 -3.01 0.39 6.18
C ILE A 32 -3.65 -0.73 6.99
N ASP A 33 -3.54 -0.63 8.31
CA ASP A 33 -4.18 -1.53 9.25
C ASP A 33 -4.69 -0.72 10.44
N LEU A 34 -5.94 -0.94 10.81
CA LEU A 34 -6.69 -0.11 11.73
C LEU A 34 -7.52 -0.99 12.65
N GLN A 35 -7.87 -0.47 13.82
CA GLN A 35 -8.72 -1.20 14.73
C GLN A 35 -10.11 -1.38 14.10
N PRO A 36 -10.71 -2.57 14.25
CA PRO A 36 -12.08 -2.77 13.82
C PRO A 36 -12.99 -1.81 14.57
N ASP A 37 -13.99 -1.28 13.86
CA ASP A 37 -15.01 -0.44 14.47
C ASP A 37 -15.71 -1.23 15.60
N PRO A 38 -15.77 -0.71 16.85
CA PRO A 38 -16.48 -1.38 17.94
C PRO A 38 -17.97 -1.65 17.64
N GLU A 39 -18.58 -0.93 16.69
CA GLU A 39 -19.96 -1.17 16.22
C GLU A 39 -20.02 -2.08 14.98
N GLY A 40 -18.88 -2.43 14.39
CA GLY A 40 -18.73 -3.21 13.17
C GLY A 40 -18.71 -4.73 13.40
N TRP A 41 -19.33 -5.48 12.49
CA TRP A 41 -19.34 -6.95 12.48
C TRP A 41 -18.04 -7.57 11.92
N GLU A 42 -17.01 -6.77 11.71
CA GLU A 42 -15.77 -7.25 11.09
C GLU A 42 -14.89 -7.91 12.16
N PRO A 43 -14.54 -9.19 11.98
CA PRO A 43 -13.70 -9.88 12.95
C PRO A 43 -12.34 -9.17 13.05
N TYR A 44 -11.79 -9.12 14.26
CA TYR A 44 -10.38 -8.77 14.49
C TYR A 44 -9.49 -9.65 13.60
N VAL A 45 -9.03 -9.12 12.48
CA VAL A 45 -7.98 -9.74 11.68
C VAL A 45 -6.68 -9.16 12.19
N LEU A 46 -6.03 -9.86 13.11
CA LEU A 46 -4.63 -9.58 13.44
C LEU A 46 -3.82 -9.86 12.19
N TYR A 47 -3.46 -8.81 11.45
CA TYR A 47 -2.61 -9.02 10.31
C TYR A 47 -1.18 -9.30 10.79
N PRO A 48 -0.50 -10.31 10.21
CA PRO A 48 0.89 -10.56 10.53
C PRO A 48 1.75 -9.36 10.10
N ILE A 49 2.88 -9.20 10.81
CA ILE A 49 3.98 -8.30 10.43
C ILE A 49 4.27 -8.49 8.94
N VAL A 50 4.47 -7.37 8.23
CA VAL A 50 4.85 -7.37 6.81
C VAL A 50 6.06 -8.29 6.62
N GLN A 51 5.89 -9.31 5.78
CA GLN A 51 6.97 -10.24 5.45
C GLN A 51 7.91 -9.57 4.46
N PRO A 52 9.20 -9.35 4.80
CA PRO A 52 10.13 -8.59 3.96
C PRO A 52 10.27 -9.18 2.55
N ASP A 53 10.37 -10.52 2.45
CA ASP A 53 10.53 -11.21 1.17
C ASP A 53 9.27 -11.11 0.30
N GLY A 54 8.08 -11.14 0.92
CA GLY A 54 6.82 -11.00 0.19
C GLY A 54 6.61 -9.60 -0.36
N LEU A 55 6.94 -8.57 0.44
CA LEU A 55 6.93 -7.19 -0.03
C LEU A 55 7.94 -7.00 -1.17
N ARG A 56 9.16 -7.50 -1.01
CA ARG A 56 10.20 -7.45 -2.03
C ARG A 56 9.73 -8.09 -3.34
N GLU A 57 9.21 -9.31 -3.27
CA GLU A 57 8.72 -10.04 -4.45
C GLU A 57 7.60 -9.28 -5.18
N ALA A 58 6.65 -8.69 -4.43
CA ALA A 58 5.56 -7.90 -5.02
C ALA A 58 6.09 -6.65 -5.76
N LEU A 59 7.01 -5.92 -5.12
CA LEU A 59 7.62 -4.72 -5.70
C LEU A 59 8.48 -5.05 -6.93
N GLU A 60 9.37 -6.05 -6.84
CA GLU A 60 10.18 -6.51 -7.97
C GLU A 60 9.29 -6.95 -9.14
N THR A 61 8.18 -7.64 -8.85
CA THR A 61 7.24 -8.07 -9.88
C THR A 61 6.61 -6.87 -10.59
N ALA A 62 6.12 -5.87 -9.85
CA ALA A 62 5.55 -4.67 -10.44
C ALA A 62 6.60 -3.89 -11.26
N LEU A 63 7.80 -3.71 -10.71
CA LEU A 63 8.89 -2.94 -11.32
C LEU A 63 9.51 -3.64 -12.53
N SER A 64 9.40 -4.97 -12.63
CA SER A 64 9.87 -5.73 -13.80
C SER A 64 9.11 -5.42 -15.08
N LEU A 65 7.94 -4.81 -14.97
CA LEU A 65 7.13 -4.40 -16.12
C LEU A 65 7.56 -3.02 -16.59
N GLU A 66 8.11 -2.94 -17.80
CA GLU A 66 8.63 -1.69 -18.40
C GLU A 66 7.60 -0.55 -18.46
N ARG A 67 6.30 -0.88 -18.53
CA ARG A 67 5.21 0.10 -18.53
C ARG A 67 5.02 0.81 -17.19
N ILE A 68 5.48 0.21 -16.09
CA ILE A 68 5.30 0.76 -14.75
C ILE A 68 6.35 1.85 -14.55
N GLN A 69 5.84 3.07 -14.43
CA GLN A 69 6.60 4.30 -14.25
C GLN A 69 6.72 4.69 -12.79
N ARG A 70 5.74 4.29 -11.96
CA ARG A 70 5.74 4.61 -10.53
C ARG A 70 5.07 3.55 -9.69
N VAL A 71 5.66 3.29 -8.53
CA VAL A 71 5.07 2.48 -7.46
C VAL A 71 5.13 3.27 -6.16
N VAL A 72 4.00 3.42 -5.50
CA VAL A 72 3.90 4.13 -4.22
C VAL A 72 3.41 3.17 -3.14
N LEU A 73 4.01 3.27 -1.96
CA LEU A 73 3.52 2.64 -0.74
C LEU A 73 2.93 3.72 0.16
N ASP A 74 1.67 3.58 0.55
CA ASP A 74 1.08 4.33 1.65
C ASP A 74 1.12 3.48 2.91
N VAL A 75 1.71 3.98 4.00
CA VAL A 75 1.87 3.25 5.25
C VAL A 75 1.25 4.04 6.39
N ALA A 76 0.20 3.50 6.98
CA ALA A 76 -0.57 4.20 8.00
C ALA A 76 -1.10 3.26 9.10
N GLY A 77 -1.63 3.85 10.18
CA GLY A 77 -2.23 3.11 11.28
C GLY A 77 -1.26 2.18 12.00
N GLU A 78 -1.71 0.96 12.33
CA GLU A 78 -0.90 -0.05 13.02
C GLU A 78 0.30 -0.51 12.18
N ARG A 79 0.27 -0.33 10.84
CA ARG A 79 1.41 -0.64 9.95
C ARG A 79 2.60 0.28 10.09
N LEU A 80 2.46 1.42 10.76
CA LEU A 80 3.61 2.29 11.05
C LEU A 80 4.68 1.57 11.90
N GLN A 81 4.33 0.51 12.64
CA GLN A 81 5.31 -0.33 13.34
C GLN A 81 6.25 -1.10 12.40
N ASP A 82 5.77 -1.42 11.19
CA ASP A 82 6.51 -2.17 10.16
C ASP A 82 7.45 -1.25 9.35
N TRP A 83 7.46 0.05 9.65
CA TRP A 83 8.25 1.06 8.94
C TRP A 83 9.73 0.71 8.72
N PRO A 84 10.48 0.19 9.73
CA PRO A 84 11.88 -0.19 9.53
C PRO A 84 12.06 -1.29 8.49
N ILE A 85 11.12 -2.24 8.41
CA ILE A 85 11.14 -3.34 7.43
C ILE A 85 10.90 -2.79 6.03
N ILE A 86 9.88 -1.93 5.88
CA ILE A 86 9.49 -1.35 4.60
C ILE A 86 10.66 -0.54 4.01
N ILE A 87 11.28 0.32 4.83
CA ILE A 87 12.43 1.13 4.39
C ILE A 87 13.65 0.28 4.05
N ASP A 88 13.93 -0.79 4.81
CA ASP A 88 15.03 -1.71 4.47
C ASP A 88 14.80 -2.40 3.12
N VAL A 89 13.57 -2.89 2.85
CA VAL A 89 13.23 -3.48 1.55
C VAL A 89 13.39 -2.47 0.42
N MET A 90 12.83 -1.26 0.58
CA MET A 90 12.94 -0.22 -0.46
C MET A 90 14.39 0.18 -0.73
N ARG A 91 15.20 0.33 0.32
CA ARG A 91 16.63 0.63 0.21
C ARG A 91 17.39 -0.47 -0.52
N ARG A 92 17.01 -1.75 -0.37
CA ARG A 92 17.65 -2.86 -1.08
C ARG A 92 17.26 -2.95 -2.55
N LEU A 93 16.11 -2.42 -2.93
CA LEU A 93 15.65 -2.39 -4.31
C LEU A 93 16.29 -1.27 -5.11
N GLU A 94 16.62 -0.14 -4.46
CA GLU A 94 17.27 1.03 -5.08
C GLU A 94 16.61 1.53 -6.38
N ASP A 95 15.30 1.27 -6.56
CA ASP A 95 14.58 1.66 -7.77
C ASP A 95 13.99 3.08 -7.64
N PRO A 96 14.35 4.04 -8.53
CA PRO A 96 13.88 5.42 -8.44
C PRO A 96 12.38 5.59 -8.69
N ARG A 97 11.70 4.57 -9.22
CA ARG A 97 10.25 4.57 -9.43
C ARG A 97 9.48 4.30 -8.15
N LEU A 98 10.17 3.86 -7.09
CA LEU A 98 9.58 3.63 -5.78
C LEU A 98 9.50 4.92 -4.98
N SER A 99 8.36 5.14 -4.35
CA SER A 99 8.20 6.16 -3.31
C SER A 99 7.37 5.59 -2.18
N VAL A 100 7.57 6.12 -0.98
CA VAL A 100 6.80 5.71 0.20
C VAL A 100 6.37 6.93 0.97
N TRP A 101 5.11 6.91 1.38
CA TRP A 101 4.58 7.85 2.31
C TRP A 101 4.43 7.18 3.67
N ARG A 102 4.98 7.85 4.69
CA ARG A 102 4.71 7.54 6.08
C ARG A 102 3.56 8.42 6.55
N ASP A 103 2.35 7.90 6.54
CA ASP A 103 1.22 8.65 7.01
C ASP A 103 1.08 8.53 8.53
N GLU A 104 1.64 9.51 9.24
CA GLU A 104 1.59 9.60 10.71
C GLU A 104 0.30 10.27 11.23
N ARG A 105 -0.67 10.58 10.35
CA ARG A 105 -1.92 11.20 10.78
C ARG A 105 -2.68 10.25 11.72
N PRO A 106 -3.34 10.79 12.76
CA PRO A 106 -4.06 9.96 13.72
C PRO A 106 -5.29 9.33 13.04
N MET A 107 -5.22 8.02 12.85
CA MET A 107 -6.31 7.18 12.38
C MET A 107 -6.33 5.90 13.21
N GLN A 108 -7.45 5.64 13.87
CA GLN A 108 -7.63 4.42 14.68
C GLN A 108 -8.60 3.46 14.00
N THR A 109 -9.56 3.99 13.26
CA THR A 109 -10.65 3.24 12.63
C THR A 109 -10.70 3.51 11.13
N TRP A 110 -11.32 2.61 10.36
CA TRP A 110 -11.60 2.85 8.94
C TRP A 110 -12.45 4.09 8.68
N ALA A 111 -13.31 4.50 9.63
CA ALA A 111 -14.05 5.75 9.54
C ALA A 111 -13.12 6.98 9.62
N ASP A 112 -12.02 6.90 10.39
CA ASP A 112 -11.01 7.95 10.41
C ASP A 112 -10.26 8.06 9.08
N GLU A 113 -9.90 6.91 8.50
CA GLU A 113 -9.25 6.84 7.17
C GLU A 113 -10.16 7.39 6.09
N GLU A 114 -11.43 6.95 6.04
CA GLU A 114 -12.39 7.43 5.04
C GLU A 114 -12.58 8.94 5.14
N ARG A 115 -12.73 9.46 6.37
CA ARG A 115 -12.85 10.91 6.60
C ARG A 115 -11.61 11.66 6.08
N LEU A 116 -10.41 11.18 6.38
CA LEU A 116 -9.16 11.80 5.91
C LEU A 116 -9.02 11.72 4.39
N SER A 117 -9.38 10.59 3.78
CA SER A 117 -9.37 10.38 2.33
C SER A 117 -10.32 11.36 1.62
N VAL A 118 -11.51 11.56 2.19
CA VAL A 118 -12.47 12.57 1.71
C VAL A 118 -11.92 13.98 1.85
N GLU A 119 -11.30 14.31 2.99
CA GLU A 119 -10.65 15.62 3.22
C GLU A 119 -9.51 15.89 2.22
N ASP A 120 -8.69 14.87 1.93
CA ASP A 120 -7.63 14.95 0.93
C ASP A 120 -8.19 15.16 -0.48
N ALA A 121 -9.22 14.40 -0.86
CA ALA A 121 -9.90 14.58 -2.14
C ALA A 121 -10.45 16.00 -2.31
N TRP A 122 -11.08 16.56 -1.27
CA TRP A 122 -11.56 17.95 -1.28
C TRP A 122 -10.43 18.98 -1.38
N ALA A 123 -9.26 18.67 -0.83
CA ALA A 123 -8.08 19.51 -0.92
C ALA A 123 -7.26 19.29 -2.20
N GLY A 124 -7.70 18.40 -3.10
CA GLY A 124 -6.97 18.03 -4.31
C GLY A 124 -5.65 17.31 -4.02
N ARG A 125 -5.55 16.63 -2.88
CA ARG A 125 -4.41 15.79 -2.51
C ARG A 125 -4.75 14.32 -2.78
N ASP A 126 -3.74 13.59 -3.21
CA ASP A 126 -3.75 12.13 -3.35
C ASP A 126 -2.38 11.55 -2.98
N VAL A 127 -2.30 10.23 -2.91
CA VAL A 127 -1.05 9.51 -2.60
C VAL A 127 0.10 9.88 -3.54
N TRP A 128 -0.19 10.27 -4.78
CA TRP A 128 0.81 10.66 -5.79
C TRP A 128 1.33 12.06 -5.59
N THR A 129 0.56 12.96 -5.00
CA THR A 129 1.02 14.30 -4.65
C THR A 129 1.77 14.31 -3.33
N ILE A 130 1.40 13.41 -2.40
CA ILE A 130 1.93 13.40 -1.04
C ILE A 130 3.20 12.53 -0.94
N ALA A 131 3.21 11.33 -1.53
CA ALA A 131 4.36 10.41 -1.43
C ALA A 131 5.59 10.89 -2.21
N THR A 132 5.43 11.92 -3.04
CA THR A 132 6.43 12.35 -4.02
C THR A 132 6.97 13.72 -3.72
N GLY A 133 6.75 14.21 -2.50
CA GLY A 133 6.98 15.57 -2.03
C GLY A 133 7.99 16.37 -2.85
N VAL A 134 7.45 17.47 -3.40
CA VAL A 134 8.18 18.69 -3.79
C VAL A 134 9.00 19.20 -2.62
#